data_AF-M0ZQZ5-F1
#
_entry.id   AF-M0ZQZ5-F1
#
_cell.length_a   1.000
_cell.length_b   1.000
_cell.length_c   1.000
_cell.angle_alpha   90.00
_cell.angle_beta   90.00
_cell.angle_gamma   90.00
#
_symmetry.space_group_name_H-M   'P 1'
#
loop_
_entity.id
_entity.type
_entity.pdbx_description
1 polymer ?
#
loop_
_entity_poly.entity_id
_entity_poly.type
_entity_poly.pdbx_seq_one_letter_code
_entity_poly.pdbx_strand_id
1 'polypeptide(L)'
;MSCQGKTNPEGVEPERIEFYKHTHYTSEKGWSSLEAETHYNNMTDLKDLYTSGESSMTIDEIMDTILGTKSGYIKGLGYGPKPNTTRSTQRRMAELEDSLKKGKQEVVSAQLELQNRLNTVETVVDNQQSQIQDQQSQIQSLNSQLNTIVARQEEMFSKMQLLSRSSPPSKD
;
A
#
# COMPACT_ATOMS: atom_id res chain seq x y z
N MET A 1 6.30 -47.80 -8.74
CA MET A 1 6.62 -48.52 -9.99
C MET A 1 6.55 -47.53 -11.12
N SER A 2 7.56 -47.59 -12.00
CA SER A 2 7.87 -46.65 -13.07
C SER A 2 6.71 -46.49 -14.06
N CYS A 3 6.28 -45.25 -14.31
CA CYS A 3 5.40 -44.93 -15.43
C CYS A 3 6.22 -45.02 -16.72
N GLN A 4 6.10 -46.13 -17.45
CA GLN A 4 6.65 -46.22 -18.80
C GLN A 4 5.73 -45.44 -19.74
N GLY A 5 6.16 -44.23 -20.08
CA GLY A 5 5.56 -43.45 -21.16
C GLY A 5 5.75 -44.17 -22.48
N LYS A 6 4.64 -44.64 -23.05
CA LYS A 6 4.56 -44.93 -24.48
C LYS A 6 4.17 -43.64 -25.17
N THR A 7 5.15 -43.05 -25.84
CA THR A 7 5.02 -41.90 -26.74
C THR A 7 4.17 -42.29 -27.95
N ASN A 8 3.01 -41.64 -28.13
CA ASN A 8 2.35 -41.60 -29.44
C ASN A 8 3.14 -40.64 -30.35
N PRO A 9 3.32 -40.98 -31.64
CA PRO A 9 3.95 -40.08 -32.60
C PRO A 9 2.97 -38.98 -33.03
N GLU A 10 3.52 -37.79 -33.26
CA GLU A 10 2.87 -36.58 -33.81
C GLU A 10 1.89 -35.87 -32.87
N GLY A 11 2.18 -34.58 -32.62
CA GLY A 11 1.48 -33.68 -31.70
C GLY A 11 0.07 -33.28 -32.12
N VAL A 12 -0.76 -34.28 -32.45
CA VAL A 12 -2.21 -34.14 -32.55
C VAL A 12 -2.76 -34.35 -31.14
N GLU A 13 -3.32 -33.29 -30.56
CA GLU A 13 -4.01 -33.36 -29.28
C GLU A 13 -5.09 -34.45 -29.35
N PRO A 14 -5.05 -35.48 -28.50
CA PRO A 14 -6.03 -36.56 -28.55
C PRO A 14 -7.43 -36.00 -28.45
N GLU A 15 -8.33 -36.42 -29.34
CA GLU A 15 -9.75 -36.07 -29.27
C GLU A 15 -10.28 -36.35 -27.85
N ARG A 16 -11.06 -35.44 -27.25
CA ARG A 16 -11.39 -35.51 -25.82
C ARG A 16 -12.09 -36.81 -25.40
N ILE A 17 -12.85 -37.43 -26.30
CA ILE A 17 -13.51 -38.72 -26.09
C ILE A 17 -12.47 -39.84 -25.97
N GLU A 18 -11.39 -39.80 -26.77
CA GLU A 18 -10.28 -40.74 -26.66
C GLU A 18 -9.45 -40.51 -25.38
N PHE A 19 -9.29 -39.24 -24.97
CA PHE A 19 -8.68 -38.93 -23.67
C PHE A 19 -9.49 -39.49 -22.49
N TYR A 20 -10.81 -39.42 -22.58
CA TYR A 20 -11.70 -40.01 -21.57
C TYR A 20 -11.46 -41.52 -21.42
N LYS A 21 -11.39 -42.25 -22.54
CA LYS A 21 -11.01 -43.66 -22.54
C LYS A 21 -9.62 -43.89 -21.96
N HIS A 22 -8.62 -43.09 -22.34
CA HIS A 22 -7.25 -43.24 -21.83
C HIS A 22 -7.16 -43.11 -20.30
N THR A 23 -8.01 -42.26 -19.71
CA THR A 23 -8.02 -42.01 -18.26
C THR A 23 -8.89 -43.00 -17.47
N HIS A 24 -9.90 -43.60 -18.10
CA HIS A 24 -10.89 -44.45 -17.42
C HIS A 24 -10.83 -45.92 -17.85
N TYR A 25 -10.05 -46.29 -18.87
CA TYR A 25 -9.87 -47.66 -19.32
C TYR A 25 -8.42 -48.10 -19.16
N THR A 26 -8.22 -49.30 -18.62
CA THR A 26 -6.92 -49.97 -18.58
C THR A 26 -7.01 -51.34 -19.24
N SER A 27 -5.99 -51.75 -19.99
CA SER A 27 -6.00 -53.05 -20.68
C SER A 27 -6.03 -54.24 -19.71
N GLU A 28 -5.58 -54.05 -18.47
CA GLU A 28 -5.53 -55.11 -17.46
C GLU A 28 -6.85 -55.29 -16.71
N LYS A 29 -7.56 -54.20 -16.39
CA LYS A 29 -8.78 -54.22 -15.55
C LYS A 29 -10.06 -53.84 -16.28
N GLY A 30 -9.95 -53.37 -17.53
CA GLY A 30 -11.06 -52.79 -18.27
C GLY A 30 -11.41 -51.38 -17.79
N TRP A 31 -12.70 -51.05 -17.86
CA TRP A 31 -13.24 -49.77 -17.40
C TRP A 31 -13.14 -49.60 -15.88
N SER A 32 -12.85 -48.38 -15.44
CA SER A 32 -12.72 -48.03 -14.03
C SER A 32 -14.04 -48.13 -13.26
N SER A 33 -15.17 -47.93 -13.94
CA SER A 33 -16.52 -48.20 -13.42
C SER A 33 -17.52 -48.45 -14.57
N LEU A 34 -18.69 -48.99 -14.23
CA LEU A 34 -19.78 -49.20 -15.19
C LEU A 34 -20.32 -47.86 -15.74
N GLU A 35 -20.33 -46.82 -14.91
CA GLU A 35 -20.68 -45.47 -15.32
C GLU A 35 -19.68 -44.93 -16.33
N ALA A 36 -18.38 -45.19 -16.16
CA ALA A 36 -17.36 -44.75 -17.11
C ALA A 36 -17.50 -45.43 -18.49
N GLU A 37 -17.81 -46.72 -18.51
CA GLU A 37 -18.14 -47.43 -19.74
C GLU A 37 -19.38 -46.84 -20.42
N THR A 38 -20.45 -46.61 -19.65
CA THR A 38 -21.71 -46.04 -20.15
C THR A 38 -21.50 -44.64 -20.72
N HIS A 39 -20.71 -43.80 -20.04
CA HIS A 39 -20.39 -42.45 -20.50
C HIS A 39 -19.59 -42.47 -21.81
N TYR A 40 -18.57 -43.33 -21.93
CA TYR A 40 -17.81 -43.43 -23.17
C TYR A 40 -18.65 -43.94 -24.34
N ASN A 41 -19.51 -44.93 -24.12
CA ASN A 41 -20.40 -45.44 -25.16
C ASN A 41 -21.37 -44.34 -25.62
N ASN A 42 -22.01 -43.63 -24.69
CA ASN A 42 -22.89 -42.51 -25.01
C ASN A 42 -22.16 -41.39 -25.79
N MET A 43 -20.89 -41.11 -25.45
CA MET A 43 -20.09 -40.09 -26.13
C MET A 43 -19.79 -40.49 -27.58
N THR A 44 -19.44 -41.76 -27.78
CA THR A 44 -19.17 -42.33 -29.10
C THR A 44 -20.44 -42.35 -29.95
N ASP A 45 -21.58 -42.78 -29.39
CA ASP A 45 -22.86 -42.83 -30.08
C ASP A 45 -23.34 -41.43 -30.53
N LEU A 46 -23.23 -40.43 -29.65
CA LEU A 46 -23.55 -39.04 -30.01
C LEU A 46 -22.57 -38.51 -31.07
N LYS A 47 -21.27 -38.79 -30.93
CA LYS A 47 -20.27 -38.38 -31.91
C LYS A 47 -20.60 -38.95 -33.29
N ASP A 48 -20.94 -40.23 -33.39
CA ASP A 48 -21.27 -40.87 -34.67
C ASP A 48 -22.56 -40.31 -35.27
N LEU A 49 -23.57 -40.04 -34.44
CA LEU A 49 -24.83 -39.40 -34.85
C LEU A 49 -24.61 -38.01 -35.45
N TYR A 50 -23.78 -37.18 -34.82
CA TYR A 50 -23.50 -35.81 -35.25
C TYR A 50 -22.39 -35.70 -36.30
N THR A 51 -21.59 -36.74 -36.50
CA THR A 51 -20.67 -36.84 -37.64
C THR A 51 -21.41 -37.20 -38.94
N SER A 52 -22.59 -37.84 -38.83
CA SER A 52 -23.42 -38.23 -39.98
C SER A 52 -24.60 -37.29 -40.29
N GLY A 53 -24.91 -36.32 -39.42
CA GLY A 53 -26.09 -35.45 -39.54
C GLY A 53 -25.80 -34.01 -39.98
N GLU A 54 -26.84 -33.27 -40.36
CA GLU A 54 -26.79 -31.82 -40.70
C GLU A 54 -26.52 -30.90 -39.49
N SER A 55 -26.56 -31.45 -38.27
CA SER A 55 -26.33 -30.73 -37.02
C SER A 55 -24.90 -30.96 -36.53
N SER A 56 -24.14 -29.88 -36.32
CA SER A 56 -22.78 -29.96 -35.77
C SER A 56 -22.82 -29.68 -34.27
N MET A 57 -22.64 -30.72 -33.47
CA MET A 57 -22.36 -30.60 -32.03
C MET A 57 -20.86 -30.79 -31.84
N THR A 58 -20.21 -29.86 -31.14
CA THR A 58 -18.78 -29.96 -30.88
C THR A 58 -18.48 -31.05 -29.86
N ILE A 59 -17.26 -31.59 -29.87
CA ILE A 59 -16.82 -32.61 -28.91
C ILE A 59 -17.03 -32.13 -27.46
N ASP A 60 -16.84 -30.84 -27.20
CA ASP A 60 -17.01 -30.24 -25.87
C ASP A 60 -18.47 -30.26 -25.42
N GLU A 61 -19.39 -29.94 -26.33
CA GLU A 61 -20.83 -29.98 -26.05
C GLU A 61 -21.31 -31.43 -25.82
N ILE A 62 -20.77 -32.41 -26.56
CA ILE A 62 -21.05 -33.85 -26.34
C ILE A 62 -20.60 -34.27 -24.94
N MET A 63 -19.38 -33.90 -24.55
CA MET A 63 -18.83 -34.21 -23.23
C MET A 63 -19.63 -33.53 -22.11
N ASP A 64 -19.98 -32.26 -22.27
CA ASP A 64 -20.78 -31.50 -21.29
C ASP A 64 -22.19 -32.06 -21.14
N THR A 65 -22.78 -32.58 -22.21
CA THR A 65 -24.10 -33.24 -22.18
C THR A 65 -24.08 -34.52 -21.36
N ILE A 66 -22.99 -35.28 -21.41
CA ILE A 66 -22.90 -36.61 -20.79
C ILE A 66 -22.30 -36.56 -19.37
N LEU A 67 -21.24 -35.77 -19.18
CA LEU A 67 -20.54 -35.63 -17.91
C LEU A 67 -21.05 -34.47 -17.05
N GLY A 68 -21.87 -33.60 -17.64
CA GLY A 68 -22.28 -32.33 -17.04
C GLY A 68 -21.24 -31.23 -17.24
N THR A 69 -21.69 -29.97 -17.12
CA THR A 69 -20.81 -28.80 -17.21
C THR A 69 -20.01 -28.65 -15.92
N LYS A 70 -18.71 -28.98 -15.97
CA LYS A 70 -17.81 -28.69 -14.85
C LYS A 70 -17.49 -27.20 -14.84
N SER A 71 -18.11 -26.44 -13.93
CA SER A 71 -17.86 -25.01 -13.75
C SER A 71 -16.40 -24.76 -13.32
N GLY A 72 -15.54 -24.34 -14.24
CA GLY A 72 -14.19 -23.91 -13.91
C GLY A 72 -13.28 -23.75 -15.13
N TYR A 73 -12.72 -22.55 -15.31
CA TYR A 73 -11.68 -22.32 -16.31
C TYR A 73 -10.32 -22.81 -15.80
N ILE A 74 -9.72 -23.78 -16.49
CA ILE A 74 -8.40 -24.29 -16.13
C ILE A 74 -7.35 -23.54 -16.96
N LYS A 75 -6.71 -22.56 -16.32
CA LYS A 75 -5.66 -21.72 -16.93
C LYS A 75 -4.48 -22.59 -17.40
N GLY A 76 -4.07 -22.40 -18.65
CA GLY A 76 -2.98 -23.15 -19.28
C GLY A 76 -3.42 -24.37 -20.09
N LEU A 77 -4.64 -24.87 -19.86
CA LEU A 77 -5.22 -26.00 -20.60
C LEU A 77 -6.41 -25.60 -21.50
N GLY A 78 -6.93 -24.37 -21.36
CA GLY A 78 -8.02 -23.87 -22.20
C GLY A 78 -9.42 -24.39 -21.86
N TYR A 79 -9.56 -25.27 -20.88
CA TYR A 79 -10.86 -25.84 -20.46
C TYR A 79 -11.74 -24.82 -19.72
N GLY A 80 -13.06 -24.87 -19.95
CA GLY A 80 -14.11 -24.15 -19.23
C GLY A 80 -14.34 -22.70 -19.68
N PRO A 81 -15.44 -22.04 -19.24
CA PRO A 81 -15.74 -20.66 -19.64
C PRO A 81 -14.65 -19.69 -19.17
N LYS A 82 -13.90 -19.12 -20.13
CA LYS A 82 -12.81 -18.18 -19.83
C LYS A 82 -13.36 -16.97 -19.05
N PRO A 83 -12.89 -16.71 -17.81
CA PRO A 83 -13.35 -15.56 -17.06
C PRO A 83 -12.97 -14.28 -17.79
N ASN A 84 -13.91 -13.35 -17.88
CA ASN A 84 -13.73 -12.05 -18.51
C ASN A 84 -12.86 -11.13 -17.62
N THR A 85 -11.55 -11.37 -17.60
CA THR A 85 -10.58 -10.67 -16.75
C THR A 85 -10.51 -9.16 -16.99
N THR A 86 -10.96 -8.67 -18.15
CA THR A 86 -10.84 -7.27 -18.56
C THR A 86 -11.60 -6.29 -17.66
N ARG A 87 -12.88 -6.56 -17.37
CA ARG A 87 -13.73 -5.61 -16.61
C ARG A 87 -13.33 -5.52 -15.14
N SER A 88 -12.99 -6.66 -14.52
CA SER A 88 -12.53 -6.68 -13.13
C SER A 88 -11.18 -5.97 -12.97
N THR A 89 -10.29 -6.07 -13.96
CA THR A 89 -8.98 -5.40 -13.91
C THR A 89 -9.16 -3.89 -14.08
N GLN A 90 -9.99 -3.45 -15.01
CA GLN A 90 -10.30 -2.03 -15.21
C GLN A 90 -10.88 -1.38 -13.95
N ARG A 91 -11.84 -2.02 -13.28
CA ARG A 91 -12.40 -1.50 -12.02
C ARG A 91 -11.31 -1.33 -10.95
N ARG A 92 -10.46 -2.34 -10.74
CA ARG A 92 -9.37 -2.25 -9.76
C ARG A 92 -8.35 -1.16 -10.11
N MET A 93 -8.04 -0.97 -11.39
CA MET A 93 -7.15 0.11 -11.82
C MET A 93 -7.75 1.49 -11.53
N ALA A 94 -9.04 1.69 -11.83
CA ALA A 94 -9.73 2.95 -11.53
C ALA A 94 -9.77 3.24 -10.02
N GLU A 95 -10.05 2.23 -9.18
CA GLU A 95 -10.02 2.37 -7.71
C GLU A 95 -8.62 2.73 -7.18
N LEU A 96 -7.57 2.15 -7.76
CA LEU A 96 -6.18 2.47 -7.43
C LEU A 96 -5.81 3.90 -7.86
N GLU A 97 -6.22 4.33 -9.04
CA GLU A 97 -5.98 5.68 -9.54
C GLU A 97 -6.67 6.75 -8.67
N ASP A 98 -7.93 6.50 -8.28
CA ASP A 98 -8.67 7.40 -7.40
C ASP A 98 -8.03 7.49 -6.01
N SER A 99 -7.65 6.34 -5.43
CA SER A 99 -6.95 6.27 -4.15
C SER A 99 -5.61 7.01 -4.19
N LEU A 100 -4.85 6.86 -5.29
CA LEU A 100 -3.59 7.56 -5.50
C LEU A 100 -3.79 9.08 -5.61
N LYS A 101 -4.82 9.51 -6.34
CA LYS A 101 -5.16 10.93 -6.48
C LYS A 101 -5.54 11.54 -5.14
N LYS A 102 -6.38 10.85 -4.37
CA LYS A 102 -6.78 11.27 -3.02
C LYS A 102 -5.57 11.38 -2.09
N GLY A 103 -4.71 10.37 -2.06
CA GLY A 103 -3.50 10.39 -1.22
C GLY A 103 -2.55 11.54 -1.58
N LYS A 104 -2.37 11.82 -2.89
CA LYS A 104 -1.58 12.99 -3.34
C LYS A 104 -2.18 14.30 -2.86
N GLN A 105 -3.50 14.46 -2.94
CA GLN A 105 -4.18 15.66 -2.47
C GLN A 105 -4.03 15.87 -0.96
N GLU A 106 -4.17 14.80 -0.17
CA GLU A 106 -4.00 14.84 1.28
C GLU A 106 -2.57 15.25 1.67
N VAL A 107 -1.56 14.71 0.99
CA VAL A 107 -0.15 15.10 1.21
C VAL A 107 0.07 16.58 0.92
N VAL A 108 -0.44 17.10 -0.20
CA VAL A 108 -0.32 18.53 -0.56
C VAL A 108 -1.02 19.42 0.47
N SER A 109 -2.23 19.03 0.90
CA SER A 109 -2.97 19.76 1.93
C SER A 109 -2.24 19.78 3.27
N ALA A 110 -1.71 18.63 3.73
CA ALA A 110 -0.93 18.55 4.96
C ALA A 110 0.37 19.36 4.89
N GLN A 111 1.04 19.37 3.73
CA GLN A 111 2.24 20.15 3.50
C GLN A 111 1.95 21.66 3.57
N LEU A 112 0.85 22.12 2.98
CA LEU A 112 0.42 23.51 3.06
C LEU A 112 0.08 23.92 4.49
N GLU A 113 -0.61 23.06 5.24
CA GLU A 113 -0.91 23.31 6.65
C GLU A 113 0.36 23.44 7.50
N LEU A 114 1.33 22.53 7.32
CA LEU A 114 2.61 22.60 8.00
C LEU A 114 3.38 23.87 7.65
N GLN A 115 3.36 24.30 6.39
CA GLN A 115 4.01 25.55 5.98
C GLN A 115 3.38 26.77 6.67
N ASN A 116 2.05 26.83 6.75
CA ASN A 116 1.36 27.92 7.45
C ASN A 116 1.70 27.94 8.95
N ARG A 117 1.80 26.76 9.58
CA ARG A 117 2.21 26.64 10.97
C ARG A 117 3.66 27.09 11.19
N LEU A 118 4.57 26.74 10.28
CA LEU A 118 5.97 27.21 10.33
C LEU A 118 6.06 28.73 10.23
N ASN A 119 5.38 29.33 9.25
CA ASN A 119 5.36 30.79 9.09
C ASN A 119 4.79 31.48 10.35
N THR A 120 3.75 30.92 10.96
CA THR A 120 3.18 31.45 12.21
C THR A 120 4.20 31.40 13.34
N VAL A 121 4.86 30.26 13.53
CA VAL A 121 5.90 30.09 14.56
C VAL A 121 7.05 31.06 14.33
N GLU A 122 7.50 31.23 13.08
CA GLU A 122 8.56 32.17 12.71
C GLU A 122 8.20 33.60 13.14
N THR A 123 7.00 34.09 12.81
CA THR A 123 6.57 35.43 13.23
C THR A 123 6.50 35.60 14.75
N VAL A 124 6.12 34.55 15.50
CA VAL A 124 6.08 34.59 16.96
C VAL A 124 7.49 34.65 17.53
N VAL A 125 8.42 33.87 16.97
CA VAL A 125 9.83 33.86 17.38
C VAL A 125 10.46 35.23 17.13
N ASP A 126 10.24 35.84 15.96
CA ASP A 126 10.76 37.17 15.64
C ASP A 126 10.23 38.23 16.63
N ASN A 127 8.93 38.20 16.91
CA ASN A 127 8.30 39.11 17.87
C ASN A 127 8.85 38.93 19.29
N GLN A 128 9.08 37.69 19.72
CA GLN A 128 9.67 37.39 21.02
C GLN A 128 11.13 37.85 21.07
N GLN A 129 11.89 37.65 19.98
CA GLN A 129 13.28 38.06 19.90
C GLN A 129 13.45 39.57 20.01
N SER A 130 12.56 40.36 19.38
CA SER A 130 12.52 41.82 19.54
C SER A 130 12.25 42.22 20.99
N GLN A 131 11.26 41.61 21.64
CA GLN A 131 10.94 41.91 23.04
C GLN A 131 12.10 41.59 23.98
N ILE A 132 12.81 40.49 23.75
CA ILE A 132 14.00 40.12 24.53
C ILE A 132 15.10 41.16 24.36
N GLN A 133 15.32 41.67 23.15
CA GLN A 133 16.31 42.73 22.91
C GLN A 133 15.94 44.03 23.64
N ASP A 134 14.67 44.43 23.58
CA ASP A 134 14.18 45.62 24.29
C ASP A 134 14.39 45.48 25.81
N GLN A 135 14.07 44.30 26.37
CA GLN A 135 14.31 43.99 27.77
C GLN A 135 15.80 44.04 28.13
N GLN A 136 16.67 43.52 27.27
CA GLN A 136 18.13 43.59 27.47
C GLN A 136 18.63 45.03 27.50
N SER A 137 18.16 45.90 26.59
CA SER A 137 18.51 47.33 26.61
C SER A 137 18.02 48.04 27.88
N GLN A 138 16.82 47.72 28.36
CA GLN A 138 16.31 48.26 29.61
C GLN A 138 17.16 47.83 30.81
N ILE A 139 17.54 46.54 30.89
CA ILE A 139 18.42 46.02 31.96
C ILE A 139 19.79 46.73 31.93
N GLN A 140 20.37 46.92 30.74
CA GLN A 140 21.64 47.65 30.61
C GLN A 140 21.53 49.10 31.09
N SER A 141 20.45 49.79 30.74
CA SER A 141 20.18 51.15 31.22
C SER A 141 20.05 51.19 32.75
N LEU A 142 19.27 50.30 33.34
CA LEU A 142 19.12 50.21 34.80
C LEU A 142 20.46 49.93 35.51
N ASN A 143 21.28 49.02 34.98
CA ASN A 143 22.60 48.74 35.52
C ASN A 143 23.51 49.98 35.50
N SER A 144 23.45 50.78 34.43
CA SER A 144 24.23 52.02 34.33
C SER A 144 23.82 53.06 35.38
N GLN A 145 22.52 53.16 35.64
CA GLN A 145 21.99 54.05 36.69
C GLN A 145 22.40 53.56 38.08
N LEU A 146 22.30 52.26 38.34
CA LEU A 146 22.71 51.66 39.61
C LEU A 146 24.20 51.92 39.89
N ASN A 147 25.07 51.70 38.90
CA ASN A 147 26.51 51.98 39.04
C ASN A 147 26.78 53.46 39.35
N THR A 148 26.04 54.37 38.73
CA THR A 148 26.15 55.81 39.00
C THR A 148 25.73 56.16 40.43
N ILE A 149 24.66 55.53 40.93
CA ILE A 149 24.18 55.71 42.30
C ILE A 149 25.22 55.19 43.30
N VAL A 150 25.77 54.00 43.07
CA VAL A 150 26.82 53.40 43.92
C VAL A 150 28.04 54.32 43.98
N ALA A 151 28.54 54.80 42.85
CA ALA A 151 29.69 55.73 42.82
C ALA A 151 29.42 57.03 43.61
N ARG A 152 28.22 57.60 43.51
CA ARG A 152 27.83 58.78 44.29
C ARG A 152 27.74 58.48 45.79
N GLN A 153 27.28 57.29 46.17
CA GLN A 153 27.24 56.86 47.57
C GLN A 153 28.67 56.72 48.15
N GLU A 154 29.60 56.14 47.41
CA GLU A 154 31.01 56.03 47.80
C GLU A 154 31.68 57.40 47.98
N GLU A 155 31.37 58.35 47.09
CA GLU A 155 31.86 59.73 47.20
C GLU A 155 31.32 60.42 48.47
N MET A 156 30.01 60.31 48.72
CA MET A 156 29.40 60.87 49.93
C MET A 156 29.98 60.26 51.21
N PHE A 157 30.17 58.94 51.23
CA PHE A 157 30.76 58.24 52.36
C PHE A 157 32.20 58.70 52.62
N SER A 158 33.00 58.86 51.57
CA SER A 158 34.37 59.39 51.66
C SER A 158 34.41 60.80 52.24
N LYS A 159 33.50 61.69 51.79
CA LYS A 159 33.35 63.05 52.35
C LYS A 159 32.98 63.03 53.83
N MET A 160 32.06 62.16 54.23
CA MET A 160 31.63 62.02 55.61
C MET A 160 32.78 61.59 56.54
N GLN A 161 33.59 60.61 56.14
CA GLN A 161 34.76 60.20 56.92
C GLN A 161 35.78 61.32 57.11
N LEU A 162 35.95 62.17 56.09
CA LEU A 162 36.90 63.28 56.13
C LEU A 162 36.47 64.35 57.14
N LEU A 163 35.18 64.69 57.20
CA LEU A 163 34.59 65.62 58.18
C LEU A 163 34.72 65.12 59.63
N SER A 164 34.55 63.82 59.87
CA SER A 164 34.71 63.23 61.21
C SER A 164 36.16 63.30 61.71
N ARG A 165 37.16 63.21 60.82
CA ARG A 165 38.59 63.29 61.19
C ARG A 165 39.07 64.71 61.44
N SER A 166 38.43 65.73 60.86
CA SER A 166 38.81 67.14 61.03
C SER A 166 38.21 67.82 62.27
N SER A 167 37.40 67.12 63.07
CA SER A 167 36.86 67.68 64.32
C SER A 167 37.94 67.76 65.40
N PRO A 168 38.24 68.95 65.96
CA PRO A 168 39.25 69.07 67.01
C PRO A 168 38.81 68.36 68.30
N PRO A 169 39.75 67.79 69.08
CA PRO A 169 39.41 67.15 70.35
C PRO A 169 38.77 68.17 71.29
N SER A 170 37.66 67.78 71.91
CA SER A 170 36.99 68.57 72.96
C SER A 170 37.99 68.90 74.04
N LYS A 171 38.12 70.19 74.37
CA LYS A 171 38.91 70.64 75.52
C LYS A 171 38.01 70.57 76.74
N ASP A 172 38.16 69.50 77.51
CA ASP A 172 37.78 69.46 78.93
C ASP A 172 38.97 69.85 79.81
#